data_AF-L1I4Z3-F1
#
_entry.id   AF-L1I4Z3-F1
#
_cell.length_a   1.000
_cell.length_b   1.000
_cell.length_c   1.000
_cell.angle_alpha   90.00
_cell.angle_beta   90.00
_cell.angle_gamma   90.00
#
_symmetry.space_group_name_H-M   'P 1'
#
loop_
_entity.id
_entity.type
_entity.pdbx_description
1 polymer ?
#
loop_
_entity_poly.entity_id
_entity_poly.type
_entity_poly.pdbx_seq_one_letter_code
_entity_poly.pdbx_strand_id
1 'polypeptide(L)'
;MAHPKAPFPAAKQRPASVAGSSGSGSRKPGMRRGAEKVEIGTSHYTEREHNVEAAGSLTNSIRWGDFIVIECRMLDGSPVTVRGQHPQARRESHVRFVLKKMGWDTMSAVIAICSSMRACGVRVSPSQLSYAGVKDKNALTFQEVTLEGVKKEEVERSAGRLEHGLNMSNIEYCDEPIALGQLHGNLFHVVIRN
;
A
#
# COMPACT_ATOMS: atom_id res chain seq x y z
N MET A 1 -57.53 19.13 -6.47
CA MET A 1 -58.55 18.50 -5.59
C MET A 1 -58.07 17.09 -5.28
N ALA A 2 -57.56 16.89 -4.08
CA ALA A 2 -56.96 15.64 -3.63
C ALA A 2 -57.99 14.82 -2.86
N HIS A 3 -58.18 13.56 -3.26
CA HIS A 3 -59.02 12.60 -2.54
C HIS A 3 -58.19 11.82 -1.49
N PRO A 4 -58.76 11.52 -0.31
CA PRO A 4 -58.05 10.96 0.84
C PRO A 4 -58.04 9.42 0.83
N LYS A 5 -57.03 8.80 1.47
CA LYS A 5 -57.06 7.37 1.84
C LYS A 5 -56.89 7.20 3.36
N ALA A 6 -57.72 6.28 3.87
CA ALA A 6 -58.11 6.00 5.24
C ALA A 6 -57.08 5.14 6.04
N PRO A 7 -57.30 4.88 7.35
CA PRO A 7 -56.25 4.65 8.36
C PRO A 7 -55.89 3.17 8.64
N PHE A 8 -54.78 3.02 9.38
CA PHE A 8 -54.21 1.77 9.92
C PHE A 8 -55.18 0.96 10.82
N PRO A 9 -55.11 -0.38 10.84
CA PRO A 9 -55.78 -1.20 11.84
C PRO A 9 -54.90 -1.46 13.09
N ALA A 10 -55.56 -1.45 14.25
CA ALA A 10 -55.01 -1.63 15.59
C ALA A 10 -54.85 -3.11 16.01
N ALA A 11 -54.10 -3.26 17.11
CA ALA A 11 -53.56 -4.48 17.72
C ALA A 11 -54.58 -5.54 18.18
N LYS A 12 -54.15 -6.81 18.19
CA LYS A 12 -54.75 -7.90 18.96
C LYS A 12 -53.79 -8.37 20.07
N GLN A 13 -54.30 -8.47 21.28
CA GLN A 13 -53.60 -8.95 22.49
C GLN A 13 -53.92 -10.42 22.83
N ARG A 14 -53.01 -10.98 23.65
CA ARG A 14 -53.11 -12.03 24.70
C ARG A 14 -52.41 -13.36 24.39
N PRO A 15 -51.95 -14.15 25.41
CA PRO A 15 -51.81 -13.90 26.85
C PRO A 15 -50.38 -14.19 27.40
N ALA A 16 -50.21 -14.05 28.73
CA ALA A 16 -48.96 -14.21 29.48
C ALA A 16 -48.90 -15.49 30.36
N SER A 17 -47.70 -15.74 30.92
CA SER A 17 -47.22 -16.79 31.86
C SER A 17 -46.65 -18.05 31.18
N VAL A 18 -45.49 -18.62 31.57
CA VAL A 18 -44.98 -18.97 32.91
C VAL A 18 -43.43 -18.96 32.95
N ALA A 19 -42.84 -18.68 34.13
CA ALA A 19 -41.40 -18.70 34.42
C ALA A 19 -40.84 -20.12 34.67
N GLY A 20 -39.59 -20.38 34.27
CA GLY A 20 -38.87 -21.63 34.54
C GLY A 20 -37.35 -21.55 34.35
N SER A 21 -36.64 -21.44 35.48
CA SER A 21 -35.26 -21.89 35.84
C SER A 21 -34.12 -21.99 34.82
N SER A 22 -33.09 -21.18 35.06
CA SER A 22 -31.64 -21.48 35.13
C SER A 22 -31.03 -22.60 34.27
N GLY A 23 -30.11 -22.21 33.39
CA GLY A 23 -29.05 -23.05 32.84
C GLY A 23 -27.83 -22.21 32.44
N SER A 24 -26.79 -22.22 33.27
CA SER A 24 -25.50 -21.55 33.05
C SER A 24 -24.70 -22.29 31.97
N GLY A 25 -24.72 -21.76 30.74
CA GLY A 25 -23.86 -22.21 29.65
C GLY A 25 -22.88 -21.12 29.26
N SER A 26 -21.67 -21.16 29.82
CA SER A 26 -20.54 -20.32 29.44
C SER A 26 -20.16 -20.56 27.97
N ARG A 27 -20.58 -19.66 27.07
CA ARG A 27 -20.10 -19.63 25.69
C ARG A 27 -18.64 -19.19 25.70
N LYS A 28 -17.72 -20.15 25.55
CA LYS A 28 -16.31 -19.88 25.25
C LYS A 28 -16.22 -19.02 23.98
N PRO A 29 -15.36 -17.99 23.94
CA PRO A 29 -15.17 -17.20 22.74
C PRO A 29 -14.62 -18.10 21.63
N GLY A 30 -15.21 -17.97 20.44
CA GLY A 30 -14.88 -18.78 19.27
C GLY A 30 -13.39 -18.73 18.95
N MET A 31 -12.77 -19.89 19.05
CA MET A 31 -11.44 -20.18 18.52
C MET A 31 -11.44 -19.78 17.04
N ARG A 32 -10.62 -18.79 16.67
CA ARG A 32 -10.45 -18.42 15.26
C ARG A 32 -9.91 -19.65 14.55
N ARG A 33 -10.67 -20.17 13.59
CA ARG A 33 -10.25 -21.26 12.71
C ARG A 33 -8.90 -20.86 12.10
N GLY A 34 -7.87 -21.66 12.37
CA GLY A 34 -6.58 -21.52 11.69
C GLY A 34 -6.83 -21.55 10.18
N ALA A 35 -6.07 -20.73 9.44
CA ALA A 35 -6.14 -20.72 7.98
C ALA A 35 -6.04 -22.16 7.47
N GLU A 36 -7.03 -22.57 6.68
CA GLU A 36 -7.01 -23.86 6.00
C GLU A 36 -5.70 -23.93 5.22
N LYS A 37 -4.84 -24.89 5.59
CA LYS A 37 -3.48 -24.98 5.08
C LYS A 37 -3.59 -25.39 3.61
N VAL A 38 -3.54 -24.41 2.71
CA VAL A 38 -3.49 -24.67 1.26
C VAL A 38 -2.25 -25.52 1.00
N GLU A 39 -2.47 -26.74 0.50
CA GLU A 39 -1.40 -27.70 0.21
C GLU A 39 -0.68 -27.29 -1.08
N ILE A 40 0.28 -26.38 -0.96
CA ILE A 40 1.09 -25.86 -2.08
C ILE A 40 2.32 -26.73 -2.39
N GLY A 41 2.31 -28.01 -1.97
CA GLY A 41 3.44 -28.94 -2.18
C GLY A 41 4.63 -28.75 -1.24
N THR A 42 4.59 -27.78 -0.32
CA THR A 42 5.63 -27.59 0.70
C THR A 42 5.27 -28.33 1.98
N SER A 43 5.81 -29.54 2.15
CA SER A 43 5.61 -30.40 3.32
C SER A 43 6.79 -30.42 4.30
N HIS A 44 7.95 -29.90 3.88
CA HIS A 44 9.21 -29.93 4.64
C HIS A 44 9.85 -28.54 4.66
N TYR A 45 10.44 -28.17 5.80
CA TYR A 45 11.19 -26.93 6.00
C TYR A 45 12.65 -27.28 6.30
N THR A 46 13.60 -26.42 5.91
CA THR A 46 15.05 -26.68 6.02
C THR A 46 15.57 -26.65 7.45
N GLU A 47 14.84 -26.05 8.39
CA GLU A 47 15.24 -25.98 9.80
C GLU A 47 14.46 -27.00 10.63
N ARG A 48 15.13 -28.10 11.03
CA ARG A 48 14.65 -29.01 12.07
C ARG A 48 15.24 -28.58 13.41
N GLU A 49 14.34 -28.27 14.35
CA GLU A 49 14.51 -28.30 15.82
C GLU A 49 15.45 -27.27 16.46
N HIS A 50 15.04 -26.81 17.65
CA HIS A 50 15.66 -25.79 18.51
C HIS A 50 15.35 -24.31 18.20
N ASN A 51 14.07 -23.96 18.05
CA ASN A 51 13.53 -22.78 18.72
C ASN A 51 12.02 -22.96 18.90
N VAL A 52 11.51 -22.57 20.07
CA VAL A 52 10.07 -22.51 20.36
C VAL A 52 9.39 -21.83 19.17
N GLU A 53 8.27 -22.38 18.68
CA GLU A 53 7.46 -21.76 17.63
C GLU A 53 7.12 -20.31 18.04
N ALA A 54 7.94 -19.35 17.59
CA ALA A 54 7.75 -17.94 17.88
C ALA A 54 6.63 -17.45 16.96
N ALA A 55 5.39 -17.60 17.43
CA ALA A 55 4.22 -17.11 16.73
C ALA A 55 4.08 -15.61 16.95
N GLY A 56 3.97 -14.86 15.86
CA GLY A 56 3.70 -13.43 15.85
C GLY A 56 2.89 -13.04 14.61
N SER A 57 2.39 -11.81 14.59
CA SER A 57 1.64 -11.25 13.47
C SER A 57 2.39 -10.07 12.85
N LEU A 58 2.41 -10.05 11.52
CA LEU A 58 2.83 -8.90 10.73
C LEU A 58 1.68 -7.89 10.51
N THR A 59 0.43 -8.26 10.84
CA THR A 59 -0.76 -7.58 10.32
C THR A 59 -1.80 -7.18 11.37
N ASN A 60 -1.65 -7.58 12.64
CA ASN A 60 -2.67 -7.33 13.68
C ASN A 60 -2.92 -5.83 13.96
N SER A 61 -1.96 -4.96 13.62
CA SER A 61 -2.19 -3.53 13.38
C SER A 61 -1.06 -3.05 12.46
N ILE A 62 -1.37 -2.62 11.24
CA ILE A 62 -0.34 -2.12 10.32
C ILE A 62 0.15 -0.78 10.88
N ARG A 63 1.24 -0.81 11.65
CA ARG A 63 2.07 0.39 11.79
C ARG A 63 2.96 0.40 10.56
N TRP A 64 2.91 1.47 9.79
CA TRP A 64 3.60 1.57 8.51
C TRP A 64 5.11 1.31 8.59
N GLY A 65 5.73 1.51 9.75
CA GLY A 65 7.15 1.21 9.98
C GLY A 65 7.48 -0.29 10.17
N ASP A 66 6.48 -1.18 10.24
CA ASP A 66 6.71 -2.61 10.49
C ASP A 66 7.02 -3.38 9.23
N PHE A 67 6.60 -2.87 8.08
CA PHE A 67 6.88 -3.48 6.79
C PHE A 67 7.33 -2.40 5.82
N ILE A 68 8.64 -2.24 5.75
CA ILE A 68 9.30 -1.25 4.90
C ILE A 68 10.01 -2.00 3.77
N VAL A 69 9.78 -1.54 2.55
CA VAL A 69 10.39 -2.08 1.34
C VAL A 69 11.13 -0.97 0.62
N ILE A 70 12.44 -1.11 0.46
CA ILE A 70 13.29 -0.15 -0.24
C ILE A 70 13.85 -0.83 -1.48
N GLU A 71 13.59 -0.26 -2.65
CA GLU A 71 14.14 -0.75 -3.91
C GLU A 71 15.67 -0.64 -3.90
N CYS A 72 16.35 -1.66 -4.41
CA CYS A 72 17.79 -1.65 -4.62
C CYS A 72 18.09 -1.46 -6.11
N ARG A 73 18.93 -0.47 -6.42
CA ARG A 73 19.26 -0.09 -7.81
C ARG A 73 19.98 -1.21 -8.54
N MET A 74 19.65 -1.37 -9.82
CA MET A 74 20.26 -2.38 -10.68
C MET A 74 21.80 -2.26 -10.78
N LEU A 75 22.32 -1.04 -10.85
CA LEU A 75 23.71 -0.76 -11.19
C LEU A 75 24.70 -1.23 -10.11
N ASP A 76 24.38 -0.98 -8.84
CA ASP A 76 25.29 -1.15 -7.71
C ASP A 76 24.66 -1.87 -6.51
N GLY A 77 23.38 -2.26 -6.60
CA GLY A 77 22.63 -2.87 -5.50
C GLY A 77 22.31 -1.90 -4.35
N SER A 78 22.67 -0.62 -4.47
CA SER A 78 22.46 0.35 -3.41
C SER A 78 20.95 0.59 -3.17
N PRO A 79 20.52 0.72 -1.91
CA PRO A 79 19.13 1.07 -1.62
C PRO A 79 18.83 2.49 -2.11
N VAL A 80 17.62 2.67 -2.63
CA VAL A 80 17.09 3.98 -2.97
C VAL A 80 16.94 4.83 -1.70
N THR A 81 17.42 6.07 -1.74
CA THR A 81 17.43 6.97 -0.60
C THR A 81 16.56 8.21 -0.85
N VAL A 82 15.89 8.68 0.21
CA VAL A 82 15.12 9.94 0.16
C VAL A 82 15.99 11.19 0.26
N ARG A 83 17.28 11.00 0.57
CA ARG A 83 18.30 12.05 0.67
C ARG A 83 19.50 11.60 -0.14
N GLY A 84 20.06 12.54 -0.89
CA GLY A 84 21.17 12.29 -1.80
C GLY A 84 21.08 13.24 -2.98
N GLN A 85 22.13 13.27 -3.77
CA GLN A 85 22.12 13.83 -5.12
C GLN A 85 22.68 12.74 -6.01
N HIS A 86 22.04 12.43 -7.14
CA HIS A 86 22.70 11.65 -8.17
C HIS A 86 23.42 12.57 -9.16
N PRO A 87 24.36 12.01 -9.94
CA PRO A 87 24.93 12.72 -11.06
C PRO A 87 23.81 13.23 -11.97
N GLN A 88 23.77 14.55 -12.16
CA GLN A 88 22.78 15.19 -13.00
C GLN A 88 23.01 14.77 -14.46
N ALA A 89 21.94 14.38 -15.15
CA ALA A 89 22.02 14.02 -16.55
C ALA A 89 22.55 15.15 -17.43
N ARG A 90 23.15 14.77 -18.55
CA ARG A 90 23.60 15.73 -19.57
C ARG A 90 22.43 16.26 -20.38
N ARG A 91 21.34 15.51 -20.47
CA ARG A 91 20.10 15.89 -21.15
C ARG A 91 18.94 15.92 -20.16
N GLU A 92 18.07 16.91 -20.33
CA GLU A 92 16.86 17.10 -19.55
C GLU A 92 15.67 16.36 -20.20
N SER A 93 15.85 15.08 -20.57
CA SER A 93 14.83 14.28 -21.26
C SER A 93 13.77 13.72 -20.29
N HIS A 94 14.23 13.22 -19.16
CA HIS A 94 13.38 12.59 -18.15
C HIS A 94 13.70 13.16 -16.77
N VAL A 95 12.68 13.20 -15.90
CA VAL A 95 12.86 13.51 -14.49
C VAL A 95 12.72 12.22 -13.69
N ARG A 96 13.77 11.85 -12.94
CA ARG A 96 13.76 10.78 -11.95
C ARG A 96 13.41 11.34 -10.58
N PHE A 97 12.67 10.56 -9.81
CA PHE A 97 12.43 10.83 -8.40
C PHE A 97 12.18 9.54 -7.63
N VAL A 98 12.31 9.63 -6.31
CA VAL A 98 11.98 8.57 -5.38
C VAL A 98 10.54 8.75 -4.92
N LEU A 99 9.70 7.78 -5.27
CA LEU A 99 8.33 7.67 -4.79
C LEU A 99 8.32 6.92 -3.47
N LYS A 100 7.98 7.64 -2.40
CA LYS A 100 7.54 7.06 -1.13
C LYS A 100 6.01 6.91 -1.18
N LYS A 101 5.50 5.69 -0.97
CA LYS A 101 4.05 5.46 -0.85
C LYS A 101 3.69 4.63 0.38
N MET A 102 2.50 4.88 0.91
CA MET A 102 1.98 4.30 2.15
C MET A 102 0.45 4.16 2.06
N GLY A 103 -0.07 2.94 2.01
CA GLY A 103 -1.51 2.67 1.83
C GLY A 103 -2.01 2.81 0.39
N TRP A 104 -1.08 2.91 -0.57
CA TRP A 104 -1.36 3.04 -1.99
C TRP A 104 -0.83 1.83 -2.76
N ASP A 105 -1.64 1.32 -3.70
CA ASP A 105 -1.11 0.48 -4.78
C ASP A 105 -0.33 1.36 -5.77
N THR A 106 0.61 0.74 -6.49
CA THR A 106 1.56 1.47 -7.34
C THR A 106 0.86 2.19 -8.50
N MET A 107 -0.16 1.57 -9.10
CA MET A 107 -0.87 2.13 -10.26
C MET A 107 -1.75 3.31 -9.85
N SER A 108 -2.48 3.21 -8.74
CA SER A 108 -3.26 4.33 -8.20
C SER A 108 -2.36 5.49 -7.75
N ALA A 109 -1.17 5.20 -7.19
CA ALA A 109 -0.20 6.25 -6.86
C ALA A 109 0.26 7.02 -8.11
N VAL A 110 0.50 6.32 -9.23
CA VAL A 110 0.82 6.94 -10.53
C VAL A 110 -0.32 7.85 -11.00
N ILE A 111 -1.57 7.39 -10.93
CA ILE A 111 -2.74 8.19 -11.30
C ILE A 111 -2.87 9.44 -10.41
N ALA A 112 -2.61 9.31 -9.11
CA ALA A 112 -2.62 10.43 -8.17
C ALA A 112 -1.51 11.45 -8.49
N ILE A 113 -0.31 11.00 -8.88
CA ILE A 113 0.76 11.90 -9.36
C ILE A 113 0.31 12.66 -10.61
N CYS A 114 -0.30 11.99 -11.60
CA CYS A 114 -0.83 12.67 -12.78
C CYS A 114 -1.88 13.74 -12.43
N SER A 115 -2.74 13.45 -11.45
CA SER A 115 -3.75 14.40 -10.95
C SER A 115 -3.09 15.61 -10.27
N SER A 116 -2.05 15.38 -9.47
CA SER A 116 -1.26 16.46 -8.85
C SER A 116 -0.57 17.35 -9.89
N MET A 117 0.07 16.74 -10.89
CA MET A 117 0.68 17.46 -12.03
C MET A 117 -0.35 18.32 -12.77
N ARG A 118 -1.55 17.78 -13.03
CA ARG A 118 -2.65 18.52 -13.66
C ARG A 118 -3.10 19.71 -12.82
N ALA A 119 -3.18 19.56 -11.50
CA ALA A 119 -3.51 20.65 -10.59
C ALA A 119 -2.44 21.77 -10.60
N CYS A 120 -1.22 21.46 -11.02
CA CYS A 120 -0.13 22.41 -11.26
C CYS A 120 -0.08 22.96 -12.70
N GLY A 121 -1.07 22.63 -13.54
CA GLY A 121 -1.15 23.09 -14.93
C GLY A 121 -0.39 22.23 -15.94
N VAL A 122 0.15 21.08 -15.53
CA VAL A 122 0.98 20.20 -16.38
C VAL A 122 0.18 18.94 -16.73
N ARG A 123 -0.02 18.71 -18.03
CA ARG A 123 -0.74 17.53 -18.51
C ARG A 123 0.23 16.39 -18.70
N VAL A 124 0.11 15.37 -17.86
CA VAL A 124 0.85 14.11 -18.00
C VAL A 124 -0.13 12.93 -18.06
N SER A 125 0.22 11.90 -18.80
CA SER A 125 -0.48 10.61 -18.78
C SER A 125 0.27 9.58 -17.94
N PRO A 126 -0.41 8.54 -17.42
CA PRO A 126 0.25 7.44 -16.72
C PRO A 126 1.33 6.73 -17.55
N SER A 127 1.20 6.72 -18.89
CA SER A 127 2.16 6.10 -19.80
C SER A 127 3.50 6.83 -19.87
N GLN A 128 3.57 8.09 -19.43
CA GLN A 128 4.83 8.83 -19.33
C GLN A 128 5.59 8.51 -18.04
N LEU A 129 4.96 7.85 -17.07
CA LEU A 129 5.61 7.39 -15.85
C LEU A 129 6.10 5.96 -16.02
N SER A 130 7.37 5.72 -15.70
CA SER A 130 7.98 4.39 -15.72
C SER A 130 8.61 4.05 -14.38
N TYR A 131 8.61 2.77 -14.02
CA TYR A 131 9.10 2.24 -12.76
C TYR A 131 9.52 0.77 -12.94
N ALA A 132 10.44 0.28 -12.12
CA ALA A 132 11.01 -1.05 -12.30
C ALA A 132 10.05 -2.20 -11.91
N GLY A 133 9.10 -1.92 -11.01
CA GLY A 133 8.08 -2.90 -10.64
C GLY A 133 7.06 -2.35 -9.65
N VAL A 134 5.96 -3.08 -9.49
CA VAL A 134 4.93 -2.78 -8.50
C VAL A 134 5.36 -3.20 -7.10
N LYS A 135 4.89 -2.46 -6.09
CA LYS A 135 5.17 -2.73 -4.67
C LYS A 135 3.87 -2.85 -3.87
N ASP A 136 3.91 -3.62 -2.79
CA ASP A 136 2.75 -3.90 -1.92
C ASP A 136 2.04 -2.64 -1.42
N LYS A 137 0.70 -2.70 -1.37
CA LYS A 137 -0.12 -1.61 -0.80
C LYS A 137 0.04 -1.49 0.71
N ASN A 138 0.19 -2.63 1.38
CA ASN A 138 0.23 -2.76 2.84
C ASN A 138 1.66 -2.64 3.39
N ALA A 139 2.46 -1.77 2.79
CA ALA A 139 3.86 -1.52 3.16
C ALA A 139 4.17 -0.02 3.02
N LEU A 140 5.16 0.45 3.77
CA LEU A 140 5.84 1.71 3.44
C LEU A 140 6.91 1.41 2.39
N THR A 141 6.76 1.93 1.18
CA THR A 141 7.65 1.55 0.07
C THR A 141 8.37 2.75 -0.51
N PHE A 142 9.62 2.55 -0.91
CA PHE A 142 10.47 3.52 -1.60
C PHE A 142 10.97 2.91 -2.90
N GLN A 143 10.68 3.56 -4.03
CA GLN A 143 11.09 3.09 -5.36
C GLN A 143 11.43 4.26 -6.26
N GLU A 144 12.24 4.02 -7.30
CA GLU A 144 12.47 5.04 -8.32
C GLU A 144 11.38 5.05 -9.37
N VAL A 145 11.06 6.24 -9.84
CA VAL A 145 10.10 6.50 -10.92
C VAL A 145 10.74 7.53 -11.84
N THR A 146 10.55 7.37 -13.15
CA THR A 146 10.92 8.38 -14.15
C THR A 146 9.68 8.91 -14.84
N LEU A 147 9.68 10.20 -15.14
CA LEU A 147 8.62 10.89 -15.87
C LEU A 147 9.21 11.62 -17.08
N GLU A 148 8.68 11.30 -18.26
CA GLU A 148 9.11 11.86 -19.55
C GLU A 148 8.42 13.20 -19.87
N GLY A 149 9.16 14.11 -20.50
CA GLY A 149 8.58 15.29 -21.16
C GLY A 149 8.09 16.37 -20.20
N VAL A 150 8.69 16.45 -19.01
CA VAL A 150 8.40 17.47 -17.99
C VAL A 150 9.70 18.09 -17.49
N LYS A 151 9.59 19.30 -16.95
CA LYS A 151 10.71 19.95 -16.27
C LYS A 151 10.79 19.52 -14.81
N LYS A 152 12.00 19.51 -14.27
CA LYS A 152 12.24 19.19 -12.85
C LYS A 152 11.39 20.07 -11.92
N GLU A 153 11.31 21.38 -12.19
CA GLU A 153 10.59 22.34 -11.34
C GLU A 153 9.08 22.09 -11.33
N GLU A 154 8.54 21.47 -12.39
CA GLU A 154 7.13 21.09 -12.47
C GLU A 154 6.82 19.91 -11.55
N VAL A 155 7.72 18.92 -11.49
CA VAL A 155 7.62 17.78 -10.58
C VAL A 155 7.81 18.23 -9.13
N GLU A 156 8.75 19.14 -8.87
CA GLU A 156 8.94 19.74 -7.54
C GLU A 156 7.69 20.49 -7.07
N ARG A 157 7.06 21.27 -7.97
CA ARG A 157 5.82 21.99 -7.65
C ARG A 157 4.66 21.06 -7.32
N SER A 158 4.52 19.95 -8.07
CA SER A 158 3.44 18.98 -7.84
C SER A 158 3.68 18.10 -6.62
N ALA A 159 4.94 17.92 -6.19
CA ALA A 159 5.26 17.18 -4.97
C ALA A 159 4.56 17.75 -3.73
N GLY A 160 4.39 19.08 -3.66
CA GLY A 160 3.68 19.77 -2.59
C GLY A 160 2.14 19.62 -2.62
N ARG A 161 1.58 18.97 -3.65
CA ARG A 161 0.14 18.76 -3.84
C ARG A 161 -0.28 17.30 -3.85
N LEU A 162 0.64 16.40 -3.54
CA LEU A 162 0.35 14.97 -3.48
C LEU A 162 -0.64 14.64 -2.35
N GLU A 163 -1.41 13.60 -2.57
CA GLU A 163 -2.31 13.06 -1.56
C GLU A 163 -1.56 12.48 -0.35
N HIS A 164 -2.24 12.44 0.80
CA HIS A 164 -1.66 11.88 2.02
C HIS A 164 -1.18 10.44 1.80
N GLY A 165 0.03 10.16 2.27
CA GLY A 165 0.68 8.85 2.12
C GLY A 165 1.51 8.72 0.85
N LEU A 166 1.55 9.74 -0.01
CA LEU A 166 2.48 9.85 -1.14
C LEU A 166 3.51 10.95 -0.89
N ASN A 167 4.73 10.74 -1.37
CA ASN A 167 5.77 11.76 -1.39
C ASN A 167 6.73 11.51 -2.54
N MET A 168 7.16 12.58 -3.21
CA MET A 168 8.23 12.57 -4.20
C MET A 168 9.43 13.29 -3.60
N SER A 169 10.59 12.67 -3.69
CA SER A 169 11.86 13.19 -3.17
C SER A 169 12.99 12.88 -4.14
N ASN A 170 14.17 13.48 -3.92
CA ASN A 170 15.35 13.24 -4.74
C ASN A 170 15.06 13.43 -6.25
N ILE A 171 14.50 14.59 -6.58
CA ILE A 171 14.01 14.91 -7.93
C ILE A 171 15.17 15.47 -8.77
N GLU A 172 15.44 14.84 -9.91
CA GLU A 172 16.60 15.12 -10.74
C GLU A 172 16.37 14.76 -12.20
N TYR A 173 17.18 15.33 -13.10
CA TYR A 173 17.17 14.91 -14.49
C TYR A 173 17.94 13.61 -14.66
N CYS A 174 17.42 12.73 -15.53
CA CYS A 174 18.07 11.50 -15.97
C CYS A 174 17.99 11.37 -17.49
N ASP A 175 18.97 10.71 -18.12
CA ASP A 175 19.01 10.59 -19.58
C ASP A 175 17.98 9.57 -20.10
N GLU A 176 17.77 8.48 -19.35
CA GLU A 176 16.94 7.33 -19.75
C GLU A 176 15.85 6.99 -18.73
N PRO A 177 14.66 6.52 -19.18
CA PRO A 177 13.59 6.07 -18.31
C PRO A 177 13.96 4.74 -17.63
N ILE A 178 13.32 4.45 -16.49
CA ILE A 178 13.46 3.15 -15.82
C ILE A 178 12.61 2.11 -16.55
N ALA A 179 13.22 1.01 -16.96
CA ALA A 179 12.50 -0.13 -17.56
C ALA A 179 11.92 -1.07 -16.51
N LEU A 180 10.86 -1.79 -16.87
CA LEU A 180 10.33 -2.90 -16.05
C LEU A 180 11.42 -3.95 -15.81
N GLY A 181 11.57 -4.39 -14.56
CA GLY A 181 12.61 -5.32 -14.13
C GLY A 181 13.98 -4.70 -13.89
N GLN A 182 14.16 -3.38 -14.10
CA GLN A 182 15.44 -2.68 -13.89
C GLN A 182 15.71 -2.37 -12.40
N LEU A 183 15.71 -3.41 -11.56
CA LEU A 183 16.08 -3.34 -10.16
C LEU A 183 16.90 -4.58 -9.78
N HIS A 184 17.84 -4.42 -8.85
CA HIS A 184 18.61 -5.55 -8.33
C HIS A 184 17.76 -6.42 -7.40
N GLY A 185 16.88 -5.79 -6.64
CA GLY A 185 16.04 -6.45 -5.64
C GLY A 185 15.39 -5.45 -4.71
N ASN A 186 15.03 -5.90 -3.51
CA ASN A 186 14.45 -5.07 -2.48
C ASN A 186 15.12 -5.34 -1.13
N LEU A 187 15.43 -4.29 -0.39
CA LEU A 187 15.79 -4.35 1.01
C LEU A 187 14.50 -4.31 1.85
N PHE A 188 14.25 -5.38 2.59
CA PHE A 188 13.11 -5.51 3.49
C PHE A 188 13.51 -5.20 4.92
N HIS A 189 12.74 -4.34 5.59
CA HIS A 189 12.79 -4.18 7.03
C HIS A 189 11.44 -4.58 7.61
N VAL A 190 11.45 -5.67 8.37
CA VAL A 190 10.25 -6.37 8.85
C VAL A 190 10.29 -6.47 10.37
N VAL A 191 9.24 -5.98 11.03
CA VAL A 191 9.06 -6.09 12.48
C VAL A 191 7.92 -7.06 12.77
N ILE A 192 8.24 -8.16 13.46
CA ILE A 192 7.27 -9.14 13.92
C ILE A 192 6.80 -8.75 15.33
N ARG A 193 5.49 -8.78 15.58
CA ARG A 193 4.89 -8.45 16.88
C ARG A 193 4.05 -9.60 17.44
N ASN A 194 3.87 -9.59 18.76
CA ASN A 194 2.95 -10.47 19.48
C ASN A 194 1.57 -9.84 19.61
#